data_AF-A0A5P8VVC5-F1
#
_entry.id   AF-A0A5P8VVC5-F1
#
_cell.length_a   1.000
_cell.length_b   1.000
_cell.length_c   1.000
_cell.angle_alpha   90.00
_cell.angle_beta   90.00
_cell.angle_gamma   90.00
#
_symmetry.space_group_name_H-M   'P 1'
#
loop_
_entity.id
_entity.type
_entity.pdbx_description
1 polymer ?
#
loop_
_entity_poly.entity_id
_entity_poly.type
_entity_poly.pdbx_seq_one_letter_code
_entity_poly.pdbx_strand_id
1 'polypeptide(L)'
;MKPTGNGGYKTSWIVSLMAFPQIAIAQIRQGRGLKSPGFSVTQFLEGVVDEMNSPTDEQAALIKLTMEGKAMSYPDRYDQESLLNLHKAKMYLEMAIGLLNQ
;
A
#
# COMPACT_ATOMS: atom_id res chain seq x y z
N MET A 1 15.06 -4.77 -18.12
CA MET A 1 16.11 -4.28 -17.20
C MET A 1 17.34 -3.97 -18.03
N LYS A 2 17.95 -2.78 -17.92
CA LYS A 2 19.22 -2.50 -18.60
C LYS A 2 20.34 -3.29 -17.90
N PRO A 3 21.29 -3.90 -18.63
CA PRO A 3 22.38 -4.64 -18.00
C PRO A 3 23.20 -3.70 -17.13
N THR A 4 23.33 -4.01 -15.84
CA THR A 4 24.18 -3.25 -14.92
C THR A 4 25.66 -3.68 -15.01
N GLY A 5 26.05 -4.49 -15.99
CA GLY A 5 27.43 -4.92 -16.22
C GLY A 5 27.66 -5.50 -17.61
N ASN A 6 28.93 -5.63 -18.02
CA ASN A 6 29.32 -6.21 -19.30
C ASN A 6 29.38 -7.75 -19.21
N GLY A 7 28.63 -8.42 -20.09
CA GLY A 7 28.60 -9.87 -20.31
C GLY A 7 29.95 -10.58 -20.34
N GLY A 8 30.98 -9.89 -20.83
CA GLY A 8 32.32 -10.43 -21.04
C GLY A 8 33.23 -10.44 -19.80
N TYR A 9 32.87 -9.75 -18.70
CA TYR A 9 33.78 -9.54 -17.57
C TYR A 9 33.12 -9.83 -16.22
N LYS A 10 33.46 -10.99 -15.63
CA LYS A 10 32.96 -11.46 -14.32
C LYS A 10 33.13 -10.44 -13.19
N THR A 11 34.20 -9.66 -13.21
CA THR A 11 34.48 -8.60 -12.23
C THR A 11 33.51 -7.43 -12.32
N SER A 12 33.02 -7.09 -13.53
CA SER A 12 32.04 -6.02 -13.73
C SER A 12 30.71 -6.33 -13.06
N TRP A 13 30.25 -7.59 -13.09
CA TRP A 13 29.04 -7.99 -12.39
C TRP A 13 29.20 -7.97 -10.87
N ILE A 14 30.36 -8.38 -10.34
CA ILE A 14 30.62 -8.35 -8.89
C ILE A 14 30.61 -6.91 -8.39
N VAL A 15 31.29 -5.99 -9.08
CA VAL A 15 31.30 -4.56 -8.71
C VAL A 15 29.89 -3.96 -8.74
N SER A 16 29.10 -4.27 -9.77
CA SER A 16 27.72 -3.78 -9.86
C SER A 16 26.80 -4.38 -8.79
N LEU A 17 26.97 -5.67 -8.47
CA LEU A 17 26.26 -6.33 -7.37
C LEU A 17 26.66 -5.76 -6.00
N MET A 18 27.89 -5.30 -5.83
CA MET A 18 28.34 -4.65 -4.59
C MET A 18 27.89 -3.19 -4.50
N ALA A 19 27.76 -2.49 -5.62
CA ALA A 19 27.45 -1.06 -5.64
C ALA A 19 25.93 -0.75 -5.64
N PHE A 20 25.08 -1.63 -6.20
CA PHE A 20 23.65 -1.31 -6.37
C PHE A 20 22.91 -0.99 -5.05
N PRO A 21 23.19 -1.63 -3.88
CA PRO A 21 22.46 -1.30 -2.66
C PRO A 21 22.75 0.15 -2.23
N GLN A 22 24.00 0.59 -2.35
CA GLN A 22 24.39 1.96 -2.00
C GLN A 22 23.85 2.98 -2.99
N ILE A 23 23.81 2.63 -4.28
CA ILE A 23 23.16 3.45 -5.30
C ILE A 23 21.67 3.61 -5.01
N ALA A 24 20.97 2.52 -4.64
CA ALA A 24 19.56 2.56 -4.29
C ALA A 24 19.28 3.45 -3.06
N ILE A 25 20.09 3.32 -2.00
CA ILE A 25 19.99 4.18 -0.81
C ILE A 25 20.25 5.66 -1.16
N ALA A 26 21.25 5.94 -1.99
CA ALA A 26 21.54 7.29 -2.44
C ALA A 26 20.39 7.88 -3.27
N GLN A 27 19.75 7.07 -4.11
CA GLN A 27 18.57 7.47 -4.89
C GLN A 27 17.40 7.87 -3.98
N ILE A 28 17.11 7.12 -2.92
CA ILE A 28 16.10 7.48 -1.91
C ILE A 28 16.41 8.85 -1.30
N ARG A 29 17.65 9.06 -0.84
CA ARG A 29 18.08 10.34 -0.24
C ARG A 29 18.01 11.53 -1.21
N GLN A 30 18.14 11.27 -2.50
CA GLN A 30 18.08 12.27 -3.57
C GLN A 30 16.66 12.45 -4.14
N GLY A 31 15.66 11.73 -3.62
CA GLY A 31 14.29 11.77 -4.12
C GLY A 31 14.12 11.20 -5.54
N ARG A 32 14.99 10.26 -5.94
CA ARG A 32 14.93 9.59 -7.25
C ARG A 32 14.30 8.21 -7.14
N GLY A 33 13.40 7.86 -8.06
CA GLY A 33 12.70 6.58 -8.05
C GLY A 33 11.54 6.56 -7.04
N LEU A 34 11.48 5.54 -6.19
CA LEU A 34 10.53 5.48 -5.08
C LEU A 34 10.90 6.56 -4.07
N LYS A 35 9.95 7.44 -3.76
CA LYS A 35 10.11 8.59 -2.86
C LYS A 35 8.98 8.64 -1.86
N SER A 36 9.24 9.12 -0.66
CA SER A 36 8.19 9.43 0.30
C SER A 36 7.29 10.53 -0.27
N PRO A 37 5.96 10.42 -0.10
CA PRO A 37 5.06 11.51 -0.41
C PRO A 37 5.40 12.74 0.42
N GLY A 38 5.08 13.91 -0.11
CA GLY A 38 5.21 15.16 0.65
C GLY A 38 4.15 15.23 1.76
N PHE A 39 4.42 16.05 2.78
CA PHE A 39 3.53 16.22 3.93
C PHE A 39 2.07 16.50 3.55
N SER A 40 1.82 17.35 2.54
CA SER A 40 0.46 17.67 2.10
C SER A 40 -0.31 16.48 1.54
N VAL A 41 0.37 15.52 0.92
CA VAL A 41 -0.25 14.29 0.41
C VAL A 41 -0.58 13.36 1.57
N THR A 42 0.31 13.21 2.55
CA THR A 42 0.03 12.42 3.76
C THR A 42 -1.15 13.00 4.54
N GLN A 43 -1.17 14.31 4.76
CA GLN A 43 -2.27 15.01 5.43
C GLN A 43 -3.60 14.85 4.67
N PHE A 44 -3.56 14.88 3.34
CA PHE A 44 -4.74 14.61 2.52
C PHE A 44 -5.25 13.18 2.73
N LEU A 45 -4.37 12.18 2.77
CA LEU A 45 -4.75 10.78 3.01
C LEU A 45 -5.35 10.59 4.41
N GLU A 46 -4.81 11.25 5.43
CA GLU A 46 -5.39 11.28 6.78
C GLU A 46 -6.81 11.85 6.75
N GLY A 47 -7.02 12.99 6.08
CA GLY A 47 -8.35 13.57 5.91
C GLY A 47 -9.34 12.65 5.18
N VAL A 48 -8.89 11.87 4.19
CA VAL A 48 -9.73 10.86 3.52
C VAL A 48 -10.15 9.76 4.51
N VAL A 49 -9.24 9.25 5.33
CA VAL A 49 -9.55 8.22 6.33
C VAL A 49 -10.55 8.75 7.37
N ASP A 50 -10.41 10.00 7.79
CA ASP A 50 -11.35 10.66 8.71
C ASP A 50 -12.75 10.78 8.08
N GLU A 51 -12.85 11.15 6.81
CA GLU A 51 -14.12 11.25 6.07
C GLU A 51 -14.84 9.90 5.98
N MET A 52 -14.09 8.79 5.87
CA MET A 52 -14.66 7.44 5.79
C MET A 52 -15.34 6.97 7.08
N ASN A 53 -15.11 7.64 8.22
CA ASN A 53 -15.69 7.31 9.52
C ASN A 53 -15.46 5.85 9.98
N SER A 54 -16.02 5.47 11.13
CA SER A 54 -16.00 4.09 11.62
C SER A 54 -17.30 3.37 11.23
N PRO A 55 -17.24 2.05 10.94
CA PRO A 55 -18.45 1.26 10.74
C PRO A 55 -19.37 1.35 11.95
N THR A 56 -20.69 1.36 11.73
CA THR A 56 -21.66 1.14 12.82
C THR A 56 -21.56 -0.29 13.34
N ASP A 57 -22.20 -0.58 14.48
CA ASP A 57 -22.22 -1.93 15.06
C ASP A 57 -22.80 -2.97 14.08
N GLU A 58 -23.85 -2.61 13.34
CA GLU A 58 -24.47 -3.48 12.33
C GLU A 58 -23.55 -3.71 11.13
N GLN A 59 -22.87 -2.64 10.66
CA GLN A 59 -21.91 -2.76 9.58
C GLN A 59 -20.72 -3.62 10.00
N ALA A 60 -20.21 -3.46 11.21
CA ALA A 60 -19.13 -4.27 11.75
C ALA A 60 -19.53 -5.76 11.86
N ALA A 61 -20.76 -6.04 12.32
CA ALA A 61 -21.30 -7.39 12.35
C ALA A 61 -21.41 -7.99 10.94
N LEU A 62 -21.93 -7.24 9.96
CA LEU A 62 -22.04 -7.69 8.57
C LEU A 62 -20.67 -7.92 7.93
N ILE A 63 -19.71 -7.03 8.15
CA ILE A 63 -18.31 -7.19 7.70
C ILE A 63 -17.74 -8.50 8.25
N LYS A 64 -17.90 -8.76 9.55
CA LYS A 64 -17.42 -9.99 10.19
C LYS A 64 -18.04 -11.24 9.57
N LEU A 65 -19.36 -11.27 9.38
CA LEU A 65 -20.04 -12.38 8.72
C LEU A 65 -19.53 -12.59 7.28
N THR A 66 -19.31 -11.50 6.54
CA THR A 66 -18.75 -11.56 5.19
C THR A 66 -17.34 -12.15 5.19
N MET A 67 -16.49 -11.77 6.15
CA MET A 67 -15.15 -12.33 6.32
C MET A 67 -15.16 -13.82 6.70
N GLU A 68 -16.20 -14.28 7.39
CA GLU A 68 -16.46 -15.71 7.68
C GLU A 68 -17.01 -16.48 6.46
N GLY A 69 -17.16 -15.83 5.30
CA GLY A 69 -17.65 -16.44 4.06
C GLY A 69 -19.17 -16.56 3.97
N LYS A 70 -19.92 -15.92 4.88
CA LYS A 70 -21.39 -15.92 4.85
C LYS A 70 -21.88 -14.84 3.90
N ALA A 71 -22.34 -15.24 2.72
CA ALA A 71 -22.90 -14.33 1.73
C ALA A 71 -24.43 -14.26 1.83
N MET A 72 -24.97 -13.06 1.73
CA MET A 72 -26.40 -12.82 1.57
C MET A 72 -26.88 -13.31 0.20
N SER A 73 -28.19 -13.43 0.04
CA SER A 73 -28.81 -13.64 -1.27
C SER A 73 -28.73 -12.37 -2.12
N TYR A 74 -28.86 -12.51 -3.44
CA TYR A 74 -29.09 -11.36 -4.31
C TYR A 74 -30.47 -10.76 -4.03
N PRO A 75 -30.63 -9.42 -4.13
CA PRO A 75 -29.64 -8.44 -4.60
C PRO A 75 -28.63 -7.96 -3.53
N ASP A 76 -28.93 -8.16 -2.25
CA ASP A 76 -28.20 -7.57 -1.10
C ASP A 76 -26.72 -7.96 -1.01
N ARG A 77 -26.33 -9.10 -1.60
CA ARG A 77 -24.94 -9.52 -1.71
C ARG A 77 -24.03 -8.43 -2.31
N TYR A 78 -24.54 -7.66 -3.27
CA TYR A 78 -23.75 -6.60 -3.89
C TYR A 78 -23.35 -5.51 -2.89
N ASP A 79 -24.30 -5.08 -2.06
CA ASP A 79 -24.04 -4.06 -1.04
C ASP A 79 -23.20 -4.61 0.11
N GLN A 80 -23.40 -5.88 0.48
CA GLN A 80 -22.55 -6.58 1.44
C GLN A 80 -21.08 -6.61 1.02
N GLU A 81 -20.80 -7.02 -0.23
CA GLU A 81 -19.44 -7.05 -0.77
C GLU A 81 -18.86 -5.64 -0.90
N SER A 82 -19.68 -4.66 -1.28
CA SER A 82 -19.29 -3.25 -1.35
C SER A 82 -18.89 -2.70 0.02
N LEU A 83 -19.65 -3.02 1.08
CA LEU A 83 -19.31 -2.65 2.46
C LEU A 83 -17.98 -3.25 2.91
N LEU A 84 -17.75 -4.54 2.63
CA LEU A 84 -16.47 -5.19 2.95
C LEU A 84 -15.31 -4.53 2.19
N ASN A 85 -15.49 -4.21 0.91
CA ASN A 85 -14.46 -3.56 0.10
C ASN A 85 -14.14 -2.15 0.60
N LEU A 86 -15.16 -1.39 1.01
CA LEU A 86 -14.99 -0.07 1.61
C LEU A 86 -14.18 -0.15 2.91
N HIS A 87 -14.52 -1.10 3.78
CA HIS A 87 -13.78 -1.33 5.02
C HIS A 87 -12.31 -1.70 4.77
N LYS A 88 -12.05 -2.59 3.80
CA LYS A 88 -10.67 -2.96 3.40
C LYS A 88 -9.90 -1.77 2.85
N ALA A 89 -10.53 -0.94 2.01
CA ALA A 89 -9.91 0.26 1.47
C ALA A 89 -9.46 1.20 2.61
N LYS A 90 -10.33 1.43 3.60
CA LYS A 90 -9.99 2.23 4.79
C LYS A 90 -8.78 1.64 5.54
N MET A 91 -8.83 0.35 5.84
CA MET A 91 -7.75 -0.35 6.54
C MET A 91 -6.40 -0.26 5.80
N TYR A 92 -6.40 -0.38 4.47
CA TYR A 92 -5.17 -0.25 3.68
C TYR A 92 -4.63 1.18 3.66
N LEU A 93 -5.51 2.19 3.68
CA LEU A 93 -5.10 3.59 3.81
C LEU A 93 -4.47 3.86 5.18
N GLU A 94 -5.12 3.41 6.27
CA GLU A 94 -4.59 3.52 7.63
C GLU A 94 -3.21 2.84 7.76
N MET A 95 -3.05 1.64 7.19
CA MET A 95 -1.78 0.92 7.15
C MET A 95 -0.71 1.69 6.35
N ALA A 96 -1.07 2.24 5.20
CA ALA A 96 -0.16 3.02 4.38
C ALA A 96 0.30 4.29 5.12
N ILE A 97 -0.61 5.03 5.74
CA ILE A 97 -0.29 6.21 6.55
C ILE A 97 0.66 5.84 7.69
N GLY A 98 0.36 4.75 8.42
CA GLY A 98 1.21 4.27 9.51
C GLY A 98 2.62 3.86 9.08
N LEU A 99 2.81 3.40 7.84
CA LEU A 99 4.14 3.12 7.28
C LEU A 99 4.87 4.38 6.80
N LEU A 100 4.13 5.41 6.39
CA LEU A 100 4.67 6.67 5.87
C LEU A 100 5.08 7.67 6.98
N ASN A 101 4.48 7.55 8.16
CA ASN A 101 4.73 8.41 9.32
C ASN A 101 5.82 7.86 10.28
N GLN A 102 6.56 6.82 9.88
CA GLN A 102 7.73 6.27 10.62
C GLN A 102 9.02 7.01 10.27
#